data_AF-A0A168MBD3-F1
#
_entry.id   AF-A0A168MBD3-F1
#
_cell.length_a   1.000
_cell.length_b   1.000
_cell.length_c   1.000
_cell.angle_alpha   90.00
_cell.angle_beta   90.00
_cell.angle_gamma   90.00
#
_symmetry.space_group_name_H-M   'P 1'
#
loop_
_entity.id
_entity.type
_entity.pdbx_description
1 polymer ?
#
loop_
_entity_poly.entity_id
_entity_poly.type
_entity_poly.pdbx_seq_one_letter_code
_entity_poly.pdbx_strand_id
1 'polypeptide(L)'
;MVHVFIAGTFVINIHELLNFCPNVQFISSNKVLSTTILQSLSSLPPGTELSRLKAIPVVDYGVVYSLCVKKFSRTLMGIDLRSVMSDNKRAILDQEFPNLKKLALGSVDSPLDLINLVLTKSNHLEYLSFDLISPRLGTPLSATDKYPSLLELKIQFKIAHNVDYVGLNTLLFRFVNLEKLTVSIFDAISDNPPSDQLYAFRDFLAWANTVPNTKMCIKNFRHENLLTYLKYVCNTIPSDKEGWKTKVAFLRSSHYSGPIISYSTHTGYRERTLAITLDDYFARNLICNYLKKLQMPFTIWIQ
;
A
#
# COMPACT_ATOMS: atom_id res chain seq x y z
N MET A 1 35.44 10.44 5.15
CA MET A 1 33.99 10.24 5.26
C MET A 1 33.73 8.77 5.55
N VAL A 2 33.14 8.43 6.69
CA VAL A 2 32.89 7.03 7.07
C VAL A 2 31.41 6.71 6.81
N HIS A 3 31.17 5.76 5.90
CA HIS A 3 29.83 5.25 5.61
C HIS A 3 29.64 3.94 6.36
N VAL A 4 28.62 3.89 7.22
CA VAL A 4 28.25 2.66 7.93
C VAL A 4 27.04 2.04 7.24
N PHE A 5 27.25 0.86 6.63
CA PHE A 5 26.20 0.07 6.01
C PHE A 5 25.89 -1.17 6.85
N ILE A 6 24.64 -1.30 7.30
CA ILE A 6 24.24 -2.41 8.18
C ILE A 6 23.56 -3.51 7.37
N ALA A 7 24.30 -4.60 7.11
CA ALA A 7 23.84 -5.79 6.41
C ALA A 7 23.70 -6.99 7.38
N GLY A 8 22.80 -6.95 8.36
CA GLY A 8 22.78 -7.99 9.41
C GLY A 8 21.70 -7.78 10.48
N THR A 9 21.24 -8.87 11.11
CA THR A 9 20.49 -8.77 12.39
C THR A 9 21.54 -8.59 13.48
N PHE A 10 22.18 -7.42 13.52
CA PHE A 10 23.26 -7.14 14.46
C PHE A 10 22.73 -6.19 15.52
N VAL A 11 22.19 -6.78 16.59
CA VAL A 11 21.50 -6.05 17.66
C VAL A 11 22.47 -5.45 18.67
N ILE A 12 23.79 -5.67 18.57
CA ILE A 12 24.67 -5.42 19.73
C ILE A 12 25.67 -4.25 19.56
N ASN A 13 26.20 -3.92 18.37
CA ASN A 13 27.36 -3.00 18.30
C ASN A 13 27.20 -1.66 17.56
N ILE A 14 25.99 -1.12 17.37
CA ILE A 14 25.88 0.27 16.86
C ILE A 14 26.37 1.28 17.91
N HIS A 15 26.02 1.11 19.18
CA HIS A 15 26.49 2.03 20.24
C HIS A 15 28.02 2.01 20.36
N GLU A 16 28.64 0.82 20.34
CA GLU A 16 30.10 0.69 20.36
C GLU A 16 30.73 1.29 19.09
N LEU A 17 30.19 0.98 17.91
CA LEU A 17 30.69 1.53 16.65
C LEU A 17 30.60 3.07 16.62
N LEU A 18 29.54 3.65 17.18
CA LEU A 18 29.38 5.10 17.29
C LEU A 18 30.33 5.71 18.33
N ASN A 19 30.62 5.00 19.43
CA ASN A 19 31.65 5.40 20.39
C ASN A 19 33.05 5.42 19.75
N PHE A 20 33.37 4.44 18.90
CA PHE A 20 34.67 4.35 18.23
C PHE A 20 34.78 5.18 16.94
N CYS A 21 33.66 5.62 16.36
CA CYS A 21 33.61 6.41 15.13
C CYS A 21 32.79 7.70 15.34
N PRO A 22 33.31 8.71 16.07
CA PRO A 22 32.59 9.95 16.37
C PRO A 22 32.28 10.79 15.11
N ASN A 23 32.96 10.53 14.00
CA ASN A 23 32.79 11.24 12.72
C ASN A 23 31.88 10.52 11.72
N VAL A 24 30.99 9.63 12.20
CA VAL A 24 29.97 9.02 11.34
C VAL A 24 29.00 10.11 10.87
N GLN A 25 29.18 10.51 9.61
CA GLN A 25 28.30 11.45 8.93
C GLN A 25 27.12 10.76 8.28
N PHE A 26 27.20 9.46 7.98
CA PHE A 26 26.17 8.76 7.23
C PHE A 26 25.89 7.36 7.78
N ILE A 27 24.66 7.14 8.22
CA ILE A 27 24.14 5.83 8.61
C ILE A 27 23.05 5.41 7.61
N SER A 28 23.13 4.19 7.09
CA SER A 28 22.07 3.59 6.27
C SER A 28 21.78 2.17 6.73
N SER A 29 20.50 1.87 6.96
CA SER A 29 20.03 0.54 7.33
C SER A 29 18.85 0.11 6.45
N ASN A 30 18.90 -1.14 6.01
CA ASN A 30 17.76 -1.81 5.37
C ASN A 30 16.99 -2.71 6.34
N LYS A 31 17.41 -2.78 7.62
CA LYS A 31 16.88 -3.71 8.63
C LYS A 31 16.20 -2.99 9.81
N VAL A 32 15.46 -3.80 10.55
CA VAL A 32 14.63 -3.52 11.72
C VAL A 32 15.54 -3.08 12.90
N LEU A 33 15.38 -1.85 13.43
CA LEU A 33 16.28 -1.21 14.43
C LEU A 33 15.77 -1.30 15.88
N SER A 34 16.42 -2.08 16.76
CA SER A 34 16.01 -2.31 18.16
C SER A 34 15.84 -1.00 18.94
N THR A 35 15.06 -1.02 20.03
CA THR A 35 14.89 0.15 20.91
C THR A 35 16.25 0.71 21.37
N THR A 36 17.19 -0.17 21.72
CA THR A 36 18.57 0.20 22.09
C THR A 36 19.31 0.92 20.96
N ILE A 37 19.12 0.47 19.72
CA ILE A 37 19.71 1.13 18.55
C ILE A 37 19.14 2.53 18.38
N LEU A 38 17.84 2.73 18.59
CA LEU A 38 17.23 4.06 18.43
C LEU A 38 17.60 5.00 19.55
N GLN A 39 17.73 4.50 20.78
CA GLN A 39 18.29 5.30 21.87
C GLN A 39 19.69 5.79 21.48
N SER A 40 20.53 4.90 20.95
CA SER A 40 21.88 5.25 20.45
C SER A 40 21.85 6.25 19.28
N LEU A 41 20.91 6.10 18.34
CA LEU A 41 20.76 7.03 17.23
C LEU A 41 20.27 8.41 17.72
N SER A 42 19.35 8.43 18.68
CA SER A 42 18.83 9.65 19.28
C SER A 42 19.90 10.43 20.06
N SER A 43 20.95 9.77 20.56
CA SER A 43 22.06 10.39 21.31
C SER A 43 23.26 10.84 20.47
N LEU A 44 23.31 10.51 19.18
CA LEU A 44 24.37 10.96 18.25
C LEU A 44 24.66 12.48 18.23
N PRO A 45 25.85 12.93 17.82
CA PRO A 45 26.15 14.35 17.67
C PRO A 45 25.24 15.04 16.64
N PRO A 46 25.01 16.36 16.78
CA PRO A 46 24.43 17.19 15.72
C PRO A 46 25.28 17.10 14.44
N GLY A 47 24.64 16.93 13.27
CA GLY A 47 25.32 16.80 11.98
C GLY A 47 25.48 15.37 11.45
N THR A 48 25.11 14.34 12.23
CA THR A 48 24.98 12.98 11.69
C THR A 48 23.75 12.86 10.80
N GLU A 49 23.91 12.27 9.61
CA GLU A 49 22.83 12.04 8.66
C GLU A 49 22.34 10.60 8.68
N LEU A 50 21.03 10.45 8.59
CA LEU A 50 20.34 9.17 8.45
C LEU A 50 19.34 9.26 7.30
N SER A 51 19.51 8.40 6.29
CA SER A 51 18.67 8.43 5.08
C SER A 51 17.37 7.62 5.19
N ARG A 52 17.32 6.62 6.06
CA ARG A 52 16.15 5.72 6.19
C ARG A 52 15.93 5.28 7.64
N LEU A 53 14.67 5.27 8.07
CA LEU A 53 14.28 4.77 9.38
C LEU A 53 13.07 3.83 9.28
N LYS A 54 13.20 2.60 9.80
CA LYS A 54 12.13 1.59 9.82
C LYS A 54 11.68 1.32 11.25
N ALA A 55 10.37 1.29 11.50
CA ALA A 55 9.82 0.87 12.79
C ALA A 55 9.99 -0.64 13.01
N ILE A 56 10.16 -1.05 14.27
CA ILE A 56 10.03 -2.44 14.72
C ILE A 56 8.67 -2.61 15.42
N PRO A 57 7.98 -3.75 15.23
CA PRO A 57 6.90 -4.14 16.13
C PRO A 57 7.42 -4.44 17.55
N VAL A 58 7.35 -3.47 18.47
CA VAL A 58 7.56 -3.65 19.93
C VAL A 58 6.60 -2.74 20.70
N VAL A 59 6.15 -3.18 21.87
CA VAL A 59 5.34 -2.39 22.83
C VAL A 59 6.21 -1.25 23.41
N ASP A 60 5.66 -0.04 23.58
CA ASP A 60 6.30 1.19 24.15
C ASP A 60 7.35 1.95 23.34
N TYR A 61 7.46 1.68 22.04
CA TYR A 61 8.49 2.23 21.15
C TYR A 61 8.29 3.69 20.68
N GLY A 62 7.09 4.25 20.82
CA GLY A 62 6.67 5.47 20.12
C GLY A 62 7.53 6.72 20.38
N VAL A 63 8.00 6.88 21.63
CA VAL A 63 8.74 8.09 22.05
C VAL A 63 10.14 8.14 21.43
N VAL A 64 10.93 7.06 21.58
CA VAL A 64 12.33 7.03 21.10
C VAL A 64 12.37 7.10 19.58
N TYR A 65 11.43 6.43 18.90
CA TYR A 65 11.31 6.53 17.45
C TYR A 65 11.00 7.95 16.99
N SER A 66 10.07 8.63 17.66
CA SER A 66 9.73 10.03 17.38
C SER A 66 10.95 10.96 17.53
N LEU A 67 11.76 10.77 18.58
CA LEU A 67 13.00 11.51 18.79
C LEU A 67 14.01 11.30 17.65
N CYS A 68 14.18 10.06 17.18
CA CYS A 68 15.02 9.77 16.01
C CYS A 68 14.50 10.45 14.75
N VAL A 69 13.20 10.32 14.48
CA VAL A 69 12.61 10.97 13.30
C VAL A 69 12.78 12.48 13.36
N LYS A 70 12.60 13.08 14.54
CA LYS A 70 12.81 14.51 14.76
C LYS A 70 14.22 14.95 14.42
N LYS A 71 15.19 14.24 14.98
CA LYS A 71 16.62 14.54 14.82
C LYS A 71 17.08 14.47 13.38
N PHE A 72 16.61 13.45 12.64
CA PHE A 72 17.04 13.21 11.26
C PHE A 72 16.06 13.73 10.20
N SER A 73 15.10 14.57 10.59
CA SER A 73 14.01 15.07 9.72
C SER A 73 14.52 15.68 8.40
N ARG A 74 15.64 16.41 8.45
CA ARG A 74 16.26 17.04 7.27
C ARG A 74 16.95 16.05 6.32
N THR A 75 17.35 14.87 6.77
CA THR A 75 18.14 13.89 5.98
C THR A 75 17.33 12.66 5.57
N LEU A 76 16.21 12.40 6.26
CA LEU A 76 15.39 11.22 6.02
C LEU A 76 14.74 11.25 4.64
N MET A 77 15.02 10.20 3.86
CA MET A 77 14.40 9.92 2.57
C MET A 77 13.30 8.86 2.67
N GLY A 78 13.24 8.09 3.76
CA GLY A 78 12.26 7.03 3.94
C GLY A 78 11.87 6.82 5.39
N ILE A 79 10.55 6.82 5.67
CA ILE A 79 9.96 6.62 7.00
C ILE A 79 8.92 5.51 6.94
N ASP A 80 8.97 4.58 7.89
CA ASP A 80 8.00 3.49 8.04
C ASP A 80 7.37 3.52 9.43
N LEU A 81 6.12 3.97 9.48
CA LEU A 81 5.29 4.16 10.67
C LEU A 81 4.29 3.03 10.90
N ARG A 82 4.36 1.91 10.16
CA ARG A 82 3.35 0.83 10.23
C ARG A 82 3.13 0.29 11.65
N SER A 83 4.17 0.24 12.46
CA SER A 83 4.15 -0.27 13.83
C SER A 83 4.06 0.83 14.91
N VAL A 84 3.92 2.10 14.51
CA VAL A 84 3.74 3.22 15.44
C VAL A 84 2.26 3.34 15.79
N MET A 85 1.94 3.69 17.04
CA MET A 85 0.54 3.94 17.46
C MET A 85 -0.04 5.17 16.74
N SER A 86 -1.33 5.16 16.41
CA SER A 86 -2.00 6.22 15.63
C SER A 86 -1.70 7.63 16.13
N ASP A 87 -1.82 7.88 17.44
CA ASP A 87 -1.63 9.21 18.05
C ASP A 87 -0.21 9.77 17.85
N ASN A 88 0.80 8.90 17.86
CA ASN A 88 2.20 9.28 17.67
C ASN A 88 2.54 9.57 16.20
N LYS A 89 1.77 9.03 15.24
CA LYS A 89 2.03 9.26 13.81
C LYS A 89 1.83 10.72 13.44
N ARG A 90 0.78 11.37 13.96
CA ARG A 90 0.52 12.79 13.66
C ARG A 90 1.65 13.68 14.15
N ALA A 91 2.05 13.52 15.42
CA ALA A 91 3.15 14.29 16.00
C ALA A 91 4.48 14.12 15.24
N ILE A 92 4.73 12.92 14.69
CA ILE A 92 5.89 12.67 13.83
C ILE A 92 5.76 13.40 12.50
N LEU A 93 4.60 13.28 11.83
CA LEU A 93 4.35 13.85 10.50
C LEU A 93 4.08 15.36 10.52
N ASP A 94 3.90 15.96 11.69
CA ASP A 94 3.82 17.42 11.83
C ASP A 94 5.15 18.12 11.50
N GLN A 95 6.26 17.38 11.50
CA GLN A 95 7.58 17.90 11.16
C GLN A 95 7.80 18.02 9.65
N GLU A 96 8.77 18.87 9.27
CA GLU A 96 9.18 19.03 7.88
C GLU A 96 10.20 17.95 7.47
N PHE A 97 9.91 17.25 6.38
CA PHE A 97 10.83 16.27 5.79
C PHE A 97 11.16 16.64 4.34
N PRO A 98 12.07 17.60 4.10
CA PRO A 98 12.33 18.14 2.77
C PRO A 98 12.87 17.10 1.77
N ASN A 99 13.45 15.99 2.24
CA ASN A 99 14.03 14.95 1.41
C ASN A 99 13.20 13.66 1.36
N LEU A 100 11.99 13.64 1.94
CA LEU A 100 11.20 12.43 2.09
C LEU A 100 10.66 11.94 0.74
N LYS A 101 11.14 10.77 0.32
CA LYS A 101 10.71 10.07 -0.89
C LYS A 101 9.78 8.90 -0.62
N LYS A 102 9.86 8.27 0.55
CA LYS A 102 9.12 7.04 0.85
C LYS A 102 8.42 7.11 2.20
N LEU A 103 7.12 6.85 2.22
CA LEU A 103 6.34 6.80 3.45
C LEU A 103 5.47 5.54 3.52
N ALA A 104 5.52 4.83 4.65
CA ALA A 104 4.58 3.76 4.97
C ALA A 104 3.87 4.07 6.29
N LEU A 105 2.54 4.13 6.29
CA LEU A 105 1.71 4.48 7.45
C LEU A 105 1.13 3.27 8.17
N GLY A 106 0.84 2.19 7.44
CA GLY A 106 0.09 1.04 7.96
C GLY A 106 -1.33 1.40 8.35
N SER A 107 -1.89 0.68 9.31
CA SER A 107 -3.22 0.92 9.86
C SER A 107 -3.31 2.23 10.62
N VAL A 108 -4.27 3.07 10.25
CA VAL A 108 -4.62 4.32 10.91
C VAL A 108 -6.11 4.59 10.75
N ASP A 109 -6.70 5.30 11.73
CA ASP A 109 -8.13 5.61 11.75
C ASP A 109 -8.51 6.71 10.75
N SER A 110 -7.59 7.63 10.44
CA SER A 110 -7.79 8.73 9.48
C SER A 110 -6.55 8.88 8.59
N PRO A 111 -6.30 7.92 7.68
CA PRO A 111 -5.12 7.92 6.82
C PRO A 111 -5.02 9.14 5.93
N LEU A 112 -6.16 9.66 5.44
CA LEU A 112 -6.13 10.75 4.47
C LEU A 112 -5.63 12.06 5.09
N ASP A 113 -6.03 12.37 6.32
CA ASP A 113 -5.57 13.56 7.02
C ASP A 113 -4.04 13.55 7.19
N LEU A 114 -3.48 12.38 7.53
CA LEU A 114 -2.03 12.19 7.67
C LEU A 114 -1.32 12.24 6.31
N ILE A 115 -1.90 11.63 5.28
CA ILE A 115 -1.36 11.65 3.92
C ILE A 115 -1.32 13.08 3.39
N ASN A 116 -2.41 13.82 3.54
CA ASN A 116 -2.50 15.21 3.10
C ASN A 116 -1.52 16.10 3.86
N LEU A 117 -1.39 15.91 5.19
CA LEU A 117 -0.39 16.62 6.00
C LEU A 117 1.03 16.44 5.45
N VAL A 118 1.37 15.24 4.96
CA VAL A 118 2.68 14.97 4.38
C VAL A 118 2.81 15.51 2.97
N LEU A 119 1.79 15.27 2.13
CA LEU A 119 1.83 15.66 0.72
C LEU A 119 1.77 17.19 0.53
N THR A 120 1.23 17.93 1.50
CA THR A 120 1.30 19.41 1.54
C THR A 120 2.67 19.93 1.97
N LYS A 121 3.49 19.11 2.64
CA LYS A 121 4.81 19.48 3.18
C LYS A 121 5.99 18.89 2.40
N SER A 122 5.77 17.88 1.56
CA SER A 122 6.81 17.22 0.76
C SER A 122 6.40 17.12 -0.69
N ASN A 123 7.18 17.79 -1.55
CA ASN A 123 7.03 17.75 -3.01
C ASN A 123 7.87 16.62 -3.65
N HIS A 124 8.52 15.78 -2.85
CA HIS A 124 9.45 14.73 -3.31
C HIS A 124 8.96 13.33 -2.99
N LEU A 125 7.74 13.16 -2.47
CA LEU A 125 7.22 11.85 -2.10
C LEU A 125 6.93 11.03 -3.36
N GLU A 126 7.71 9.97 -3.57
CA GLU A 126 7.66 9.06 -4.71
C GLU A 126 6.88 7.76 -4.37
N TYR A 127 6.92 7.33 -3.11
CA TYR A 127 6.30 6.09 -2.63
C TYR A 127 5.42 6.33 -1.41
N LEU A 128 4.18 5.83 -1.44
CA LEU A 128 3.23 5.88 -0.34
C LEU A 128 2.59 4.51 -0.10
N SER A 129 2.53 4.09 1.17
CA SER A 129 1.81 2.89 1.58
C SER A 129 0.94 3.14 2.82
N PHE A 130 -0.31 2.70 2.80
CA PHE A 130 -1.21 2.79 3.97
C PHE A 130 -2.31 1.73 3.94
N ASP A 131 -2.90 1.49 5.11
CA ASP A 131 -4.04 0.59 5.26
C ASP A 131 -5.29 1.42 5.60
N LEU A 132 -6.33 1.27 4.80
CA LEU A 132 -7.67 1.83 4.98
C LEU A 132 -8.51 0.85 5.81
N ILE A 133 -8.61 1.11 7.12
CA ILE A 133 -9.42 0.30 8.05
C ILE A 133 -10.71 1.02 8.48
N SER A 134 -10.71 2.36 8.43
CA SER A 134 -11.85 3.18 8.84
C SER A 134 -12.82 3.46 7.68
N PRO A 135 -14.14 3.47 7.93
CA PRO A 135 -15.14 3.90 6.96
C PRO A 135 -15.10 5.40 6.65
N ARG A 136 -14.56 6.23 7.56
CA ARG A 136 -14.55 7.69 7.40
C ARG A 136 -13.21 8.14 6.84
N LEU A 137 -13.25 8.83 5.70
CA LEU A 137 -12.05 9.30 5.00
C LEU A 137 -11.66 10.75 5.35
N GLY A 138 -12.30 11.35 6.36
CA GLY A 138 -11.99 12.71 6.84
C GLY A 138 -12.79 13.78 6.11
N THR A 139 -12.45 15.06 6.35
CA THR A 139 -13.12 16.19 5.67
C THR A 139 -12.63 16.36 4.23
N PRO A 140 -13.53 16.57 3.26
CA PRO A 140 -13.14 16.77 1.85
C PRO A 140 -12.32 18.04 1.69
N LEU A 141 -11.13 17.90 1.11
CA LEU A 141 -10.27 19.02 0.68
C LEU A 141 -10.65 19.48 -0.73
N SER A 142 -10.17 20.66 -1.13
CA SER A 142 -10.34 21.21 -2.48
C SER A 142 -9.92 20.19 -3.55
N ALA A 143 -10.75 20.01 -4.58
CA ALA A 143 -10.52 19.06 -5.68
C ALA A 143 -9.34 19.44 -6.60
N THR A 144 -8.67 20.55 -6.33
CA THR A 144 -7.61 21.13 -7.18
C THR A 144 -6.20 20.66 -6.87
N ASP A 145 -5.96 20.07 -5.69
CA ASP A 145 -4.61 19.69 -5.29
C ASP A 145 -4.14 18.46 -6.06
N LYS A 146 -3.00 18.58 -6.75
CA LYS A 146 -2.37 17.48 -7.49
C LYS A 146 -1.04 17.10 -6.84
N TYR A 147 -0.72 15.81 -6.83
CA TYR A 147 0.51 15.28 -6.26
C TYR A 147 1.34 14.58 -7.36
N PRO A 148 2.06 15.37 -8.18
CA PRO A 148 2.75 14.85 -9.36
C PRO A 148 4.01 14.05 -9.04
N SER A 149 4.53 14.12 -7.81
CA SER A 149 5.75 13.40 -7.42
C SER A 149 5.51 11.91 -7.13
N LEU A 150 4.27 11.51 -6.85
CA LEU A 150 3.96 10.15 -6.41
C LEU A 150 3.94 9.18 -7.60
N LEU A 151 4.83 8.18 -7.56
CA LEU A 151 5.01 7.19 -8.63
C LEU A 151 4.51 5.80 -8.23
N GLU A 152 4.66 5.42 -6.96
CA GLU A 152 4.22 4.12 -6.44
C GLU A 152 3.29 4.26 -5.23
N LEU A 153 2.13 3.59 -5.32
CA LEU A 153 1.10 3.60 -4.30
C LEU A 153 0.73 2.17 -3.89
N LYS A 154 0.76 1.90 -2.58
CA LYS A 154 0.33 0.62 -2.01
C LYS A 154 -0.79 0.83 -1.00
N ILE A 155 -1.97 0.30 -1.30
CA ILE A 155 -3.15 0.40 -0.46
C ILE A 155 -3.58 -0.98 0.00
N GLN A 156 -3.71 -1.18 1.30
CA GLN A 156 -4.50 -2.28 1.84
C GLN A 156 -5.85 -1.73 2.27
N PHE A 157 -6.92 -2.40 1.89
CA PHE A 157 -8.27 -1.90 2.03
C PHE A 157 -9.15 -2.98 2.64
N LYS A 158 -9.73 -2.69 3.81
CA LYS A 158 -10.81 -3.50 4.36
C LYS A 158 -12.09 -2.69 4.21
N ILE A 159 -12.92 -3.08 3.25
CA ILE A 159 -14.14 -2.32 2.96
C ILE A 159 -15.17 -2.62 4.05
N ALA A 160 -15.48 -1.61 4.84
CA ALA A 160 -16.62 -1.62 5.76
C ALA A 160 -17.88 -1.08 5.06
N HIS A 161 -19.06 -1.34 5.60
CA HIS A 161 -20.35 -0.96 4.99
C HIS A 161 -20.56 0.56 4.79
N ASN A 162 -19.73 1.42 5.40
CA ASN A 162 -19.90 2.88 5.40
C ASN A 162 -18.67 3.63 4.83
N VAL A 163 -17.89 3.01 3.95
CA VAL A 163 -16.73 3.68 3.35
C VAL A 163 -17.17 4.90 2.53
N ASP A 164 -16.52 6.04 2.74
CA ASP A 164 -16.66 7.24 1.90
C ASP A 164 -15.94 7.09 0.55
N TYR A 165 -16.53 6.35 -0.37
CA TYR A 165 -15.93 6.10 -1.67
C TYR A 165 -15.70 7.35 -2.52
N VAL A 166 -16.50 8.39 -2.32
CA VAL A 166 -16.31 9.68 -3.00
C VAL A 166 -15.01 10.31 -2.54
N GLY A 167 -14.75 10.34 -1.23
CA GLY A 167 -13.49 10.80 -0.67
C GLY A 167 -12.29 9.97 -1.15
N LEU A 168 -12.43 8.65 -1.24
CA LEU A 168 -11.38 7.77 -1.77
C LEU A 168 -11.06 8.08 -3.23
N ASN A 169 -12.07 8.10 -4.10
CA ASN A 169 -11.87 8.40 -5.52
C ASN A 169 -11.28 9.80 -5.72
N THR A 170 -11.76 10.78 -4.96
CA THR A 170 -11.25 12.16 -4.99
C THR A 170 -9.76 12.22 -4.65
N LEU A 171 -9.30 11.47 -3.64
CA LEU A 171 -7.88 11.38 -3.31
C LEU A 171 -7.10 10.68 -4.44
N LEU A 172 -7.59 9.55 -4.93
CA LEU A 172 -6.89 8.74 -5.92
C LEU A 172 -6.66 9.51 -7.23
N PHE A 173 -7.62 10.36 -7.63
CA PHE A 173 -7.47 11.24 -8.79
C PHE A 173 -6.38 12.32 -8.63
N ARG A 174 -5.90 12.59 -7.42
CA ARG A 174 -4.78 13.54 -7.19
C ARG A 174 -3.43 12.97 -7.61
N PHE A 175 -3.29 11.65 -7.69
CA PHE A 175 -2.05 10.96 -8.05
C PHE A 175 -1.89 10.86 -9.57
N VAL A 176 -1.67 11.99 -10.22
CA VAL A 176 -1.72 12.14 -11.69
C VAL A 176 -0.60 11.43 -12.44
N ASN A 177 0.56 11.21 -11.80
CA ASN A 177 1.73 10.57 -12.41
C ASN A 177 1.99 9.15 -11.87
N LEU A 178 0.95 8.50 -11.33
CA LEU A 178 1.11 7.20 -10.70
C LEU A 178 1.47 6.14 -11.75
N GLU A 179 2.63 5.49 -11.58
CA GLU A 179 3.13 4.46 -12.49
C GLU A 179 2.78 3.05 -11.98
N LYS A 180 2.79 2.87 -10.65
CA LYS A 180 2.63 1.57 -10.01
C LYS A 180 1.62 1.63 -8.87
N LEU A 181 0.66 0.70 -8.92
CA LEU A 181 -0.39 0.56 -7.94
C LEU A 181 -0.42 -0.87 -7.40
N THR A 182 -0.38 -1.03 -6.08
CA THR A 182 -0.58 -2.32 -5.41
C THR A 182 -1.76 -2.23 -4.46
N VAL A 183 -2.81 -3.00 -4.69
CA VAL A 183 -4.03 -2.98 -3.89
C VAL A 183 -4.31 -4.36 -3.28
N SER A 184 -4.64 -4.41 -2.00
CA SER A 184 -5.18 -5.61 -1.35
C SER A 184 -6.52 -5.28 -0.73
N ILE A 185 -7.60 -5.90 -1.19
CA ILE A 185 -8.98 -5.67 -0.77
C ILE A 185 -9.45 -6.90 0.00
N PHE A 186 -10.11 -6.73 1.15
CA PHE A 186 -10.86 -7.79 1.81
C PHE A 186 -12.32 -7.72 1.37
N ASP A 187 -12.97 -8.87 1.17
CA ASP A 187 -14.33 -8.96 0.63
C ASP A 187 -15.28 -7.92 1.20
N ALA A 188 -15.86 -7.19 0.26
CA ALA A 188 -16.43 -5.88 0.45
C ALA A 188 -17.91 -5.81 0.10
N ILE A 189 -18.33 -6.68 -0.81
CA ILE A 189 -19.68 -6.70 -1.37
C ILE A 189 -20.54 -7.51 -0.42
N SER A 190 -21.47 -6.86 0.28
CA SER A 190 -22.49 -7.55 1.10
C SER A 190 -23.48 -8.33 0.25
N ASP A 191 -24.33 -9.18 0.84
CA ASP A 191 -25.34 -9.93 0.07
C ASP A 191 -26.39 -8.99 -0.56
N ASN A 192 -26.57 -7.80 0.02
CA ASN A 192 -27.42 -6.71 -0.46
C ASN A 192 -26.69 -5.38 -0.35
N PRO A 193 -25.65 -5.15 -1.17
CA PRO A 193 -24.88 -3.92 -1.11
C PRO A 193 -25.76 -2.79 -1.63
N PRO A 194 -25.82 -1.64 -0.95
CA PRO A 194 -26.49 -0.48 -1.53
C PRO A 194 -25.79 -0.09 -2.84
N SER A 195 -26.55 0.44 -3.79
CA SER A 195 -26.10 0.64 -5.18
C SER A 195 -24.88 1.55 -5.31
N ASP A 196 -24.77 2.53 -4.42
CA ASP A 196 -23.63 3.44 -4.29
C ASP A 196 -22.31 2.70 -4.05
N GLN A 197 -22.32 1.66 -3.21
CA GLN A 197 -21.16 0.82 -2.92
C GLN A 197 -20.64 0.10 -4.18
N LEU A 198 -21.58 -0.40 -5.00
CA LEU A 198 -21.28 -1.09 -6.25
C LEU A 198 -20.71 -0.14 -7.31
N TYR A 199 -21.31 1.05 -7.47
CA TYR A 199 -20.82 2.06 -8.41
C TYR A 199 -19.43 2.56 -8.02
N ALA A 200 -19.22 2.83 -6.73
CA ALA A 200 -17.93 3.23 -6.21
C ALA A 200 -16.82 2.20 -6.46
N PHE A 201 -17.09 0.92 -6.21
CA PHE A 201 -16.12 -0.14 -6.45
C PHE A 201 -15.79 -0.28 -7.95
N ARG A 202 -16.79 -0.15 -8.82
CA ARG A 202 -16.60 -0.12 -10.28
C ARG A 202 -15.71 1.07 -10.68
N ASP A 203 -15.98 2.26 -10.17
CA ASP A 203 -15.25 3.47 -10.52
C ASP A 203 -13.79 3.41 -10.03
N PHE A 204 -13.57 2.84 -8.83
CA PHE A 204 -12.24 2.54 -8.32
C PHE A 204 -11.47 1.57 -9.24
N LEU A 205 -12.11 0.50 -9.70
CA LEU A 205 -11.49 -0.46 -10.63
C LEU A 205 -11.17 0.19 -11.99
N ALA A 206 -12.06 1.03 -12.50
CA ALA A 206 -11.81 1.80 -13.73
C ALA A 206 -10.57 2.68 -13.61
N TRP A 207 -10.45 3.44 -12.52
CA TRP A 207 -9.25 4.22 -12.22
C TRP A 207 -8.01 3.33 -12.06
N ALA A 208 -8.09 2.23 -11.29
CA ALA A 208 -6.95 1.34 -11.08
C ALA A 208 -6.41 0.74 -12.40
N ASN A 209 -7.28 0.55 -13.40
CA ASN A 209 -6.88 0.06 -14.72
C ASN A 209 -6.25 1.13 -15.62
N THR A 210 -6.37 2.42 -15.31
CA THR A 210 -5.64 3.47 -16.04
C THR A 210 -4.15 3.46 -15.68
N VAL A 211 -3.81 3.05 -14.46
CA VAL A 211 -2.42 2.96 -13.97
C VAL A 211 -1.64 1.85 -14.71
N PRO A 212 -0.43 2.12 -15.22
CA PRO A 212 0.32 1.15 -16.04
C PRO A 212 0.64 -0.18 -15.34
N ASN A 213 1.18 -0.13 -14.12
CA ASN A 213 1.64 -1.31 -13.37
C ASN A 213 0.77 -1.55 -12.13
N THR A 214 -0.44 -2.06 -12.37
CA THR A 214 -1.41 -2.37 -11.32
C THR A 214 -1.36 -3.84 -10.94
N LYS A 215 -1.24 -4.09 -9.64
CA LYS A 215 -1.43 -5.38 -9.00
C LYS A 215 -2.53 -5.25 -7.97
N MET A 216 -3.59 -6.02 -8.12
CA MET A 216 -4.70 -6.03 -7.18
C MET A 216 -4.95 -7.45 -6.68
N CYS A 217 -5.34 -7.57 -5.42
CA CYS A 217 -5.68 -8.82 -4.76
C CYS A 217 -6.94 -8.62 -3.94
N ILE A 218 -7.98 -9.42 -4.18
CA ILE A 218 -9.22 -9.46 -3.41
C ILE A 218 -9.16 -10.74 -2.58
N LYS A 219 -9.26 -10.63 -1.26
CA LYS A 219 -9.08 -11.73 -0.31
C LYS A 219 -10.38 -12.04 0.41
N ASN A 220 -10.53 -13.31 0.79
CA ASN A 220 -11.66 -13.85 1.55
C ASN A 220 -13.01 -13.55 0.89
N PHE A 221 -13.08 -13.58 -0.43
CA PHE A 221 -14.31 -13.27 -1.16
C PHE A 221 -15.37 -14.36 -0.99
N ARG A 222 -16.62 -13.94 -0.77
CA ARG A 222 -17.79 -14.78 -0.85
C ARG A 222 -18.02 -15.29 -2.27
N HIS A 223 -18.29 -16.59 -2.38
CA HIS A 223 -18.39 -17.29 -3.65
C HIS A 223 -19.53 -16.77 -4.53
N GLU A 224 -20.62 -16.31 -3.91
CA GLU A 224 -21.76 -15.64 -4.56
C GLU A 224 -21.37 -14.34 -5.28
N ASN A 225 -20.35 -13.63 -4.81
CA ASN A 225 -19.89 -12.37 -5.39
C ASN A 225 -18.89 -12.54 -6.54
N LEU A 226 -18.44 -13.77 -6.82
CA LEU A 226 -17.43 -14.05 -7.84
C LEU A 226 -17.80 -13.43 -9.18
N LEU A 227 -19.03 -13.66 -9.66
CA LEU A 227 -19.47 -13.13 -10.95
C LEU A 227 -19.47 -11.61 -10.99
N THR A 228 -19.88 -10.97 -9.89
CA THR A 228 -19.91 -9.52 -9.76
C THR A 228 -18.51 -8.93 -9.83
N TYR A 229 -17.56 -9.48 -9.06
CA TYR A 229 -16.16 -9.05 -9.13
C TYR A 229 -15.57 -9.25 -10.54
N LEU A 230 -15.80 -10.41 -11.16
CA LEU A 230 -15.31 -10.68 -12.52
C LEU A 230 -15.90 -9.70 -13.53
N LYS A 231 -17.21 -9.43 -13.48
CA LYS A 231 -17.87 -8.43 -14.35
C LYS A 231 -17.23 -7.06 -14.21
N TYR A 232 -17.00 -6.58 -12.98
CA TYR A 232 -16.38 -5.26 -12.80
C TYR A 232 -14.93 -5.23 -13.27
N VAL A 233 -14.14 -6.24 -12.89
CA VAL A 233 -12.74 -6.41 -13.33
C VAL A 233 -12.65 -6.37 -14.86
N CYS A 234 -13.56 -7.03 -15.56
CA CYS A 234 -13.62 -7.12 -17.01
C CYS A 234 -14.20 -5.86 -17.69
N ASN A 235 -15.30 -5.30 -17.18
CA ASN A 235 -16.00 -4.18 -17.82
C ASN A 235 -15.34 -2.82 -17.58
N THR A 236 -14.35 -2.75 -16.70
CA THR A 236 -13.61 -1.51 -16.39
C THR A 236 -12.31 -1.39 -17.17
N ILE A 237 -12.12 -2.20 -18.21
CA ILE A 237 -10.96 -2.13 -19.10
C ILE A 237 -11.09 -0.87 -19.96
N PRO A 238 -10.08 0.02 -19.98
CA PRO A 238 -10.05 1.17 -20.86
C PRO A 238 -10.14 0.77 -22.34
N SER A 239 -10.84 1.56 -23.16
CA SER A 239 -11.08 1.25 -24.58
C SER A 239 -9.78 1.10 -25.39
N ASP A 240 -8.74 1.87 -25.04
CA ASP A 240 -7.39 1.77 -25.61
C ASP A 240 -6.64 0.48 -25.24
N LYS A 241 -7.17 -0.29 -24.28
CA LYS A 241 -6.61 -1.54 -23.76
C LYS A 241 -7.49 -2.76 -24.05
N GLU A 242 -8.54 -2.62 -24.87
CA GLU A 242 -9.43 -3.74 -25.27
C GLU A 242 -8.69 -4.90 -25.95
N GLY A 243 -7.54 -4.64 -26.60
CA GLY A 243 -6.70 -5.67 -27.20
C GLY A 243 -5.90 -6.53 -26.22
N TRP A 244 -6.03 -6.32 -24.91
CA TRP A 244 -5.32 -7.10 -23.90
C TRP A 244 -5.92 -8.50 -23.77
N LYS A 245 -5.07 -9.54 -23.87
CA LYS A 245 -5.50 -10.91 -23.61
C LYS A 245 -5.72 -11.10 -22.11
N THR A 246 -6.92 -11.52 -21.71
CA THR A 246 -7.20 -11.87 -20.32
C THR A 246 -6.95 -13.35 -20.09
N LYS A 247 -5.91 -13.67 -19.32
CA LYS A 247 -5.61 -15.02 -18.84
C LYS A 247 -6.25 -15.20 -17.47
N VAL A 248 -7.05 -16.24 -17.30
CA VAL A 248 -7.64 -16.62 -16.02
C VAL A 248 -6.99 -17.92 -15.56
N ALA A 249 -6.24 -17.87 -14.45
CA ALA A 249 -5.61 -19.01 -13.82
C ALA A 249 -6.40 -19.40 -12.56
N PHE A 250 -6.93 -20.62 -12.52
CA PHE A 250 -7.51 -21.20 -11.31
C PHE A 250 -6.41 -21.95 -10.57
N LEU A 251 -6.16 -21.52 -9.34
CA LEU A 251 -5.14 -22.05 -8.46
C LEU A 251 -5.81 -22.87 -7.36
N ARG A 252 -5.25 -24.04 -7.01
CA ARG A 252 -5.68 -24.78 -5.83
C ARG A 252 -5.58 -23.93 -4.57
N SER A 253 -6.61 -23.99 -3.74
CA SER A 253 -6.56 -23.48 -2.38
C SER A 253 -5.47 -24.24 -1.60
N SER A 254 -4.53 -23.51 -0.99
CA SER A 254 -3.72 -24.11 0.07
C SER A 254 -4.56 -24.16 1.34
N HIS A 255 -4.36 -25.17 2.20
CA HIS A 255 -5.07 -25.26 3.49
C HIS A 255 -4.92 -24.02 4.40
N TYR A 256 -3.99 -23.11 4.07
CA TYR A 256 -3.72 -21.87 4.81
C TYR A 256 -4.12 -20.60 4.06
N SER A 257 -4.72 -20.70 2.87
CA SER A 257 -5.11 -19.55 2.06
C SER A 257 -6.61 -19.56 1.80
N GLY A 258 -7.32 -18.53 2.26
CA GLY A 258 -8.71 -18.30 1.88
C GLY A 258 -8.87 -18.02 0.37
N PRO A 259 -10.11 -17.94 -0.12
CA PRO A 259 -10.39 -17.61 -1.51
C PRO A 259 -9.83 -16.23 -1.89
N ILE A 260 -9.13 -16.15 -3.02
CA ILE A 260 -8.42 -14.96 -3.50
C ILE A 260 -8.68 -14.74 -4.99
N ILE A 261 -8.92 -13.50 -5.40
CA ILE A 261 -8.85 -13.06 -6.80
C ILE A 261 -7.68 -12.08 -6.92
N SER A 262 -6.62 -12.45 -7.61
CA SER A 262 -5.49 -11.57 -7.90
C SER A 262 -5.50 -11.18 -9.37
N TYR A 263 -5.25 -9.92 -9.70
CA TYR A 263 -4.99 -9.53 -11.08
C TYR A 263 -3.80 -8.59 -11.22
N SER A 264 -3.08 -8.75 -12.34
CA SER A 264 -1.96 -7.90 -12.73
C SER A 264 -2.19 -7.39 -14.14
N THR A 265 -1.96 -6.10 -14.36
CA THR A 265 -1.90 -5.49 -15.71
C THR A 265 -0.55 -5.70 -16.40
N HIS A 266 0.42 -6.31 -15.70
CA HIS A 266 1.77 -6.53 -16.20
C HIS A 266 2.12 -8.03 -16.28
N THR A 267 2.12 -8.57 -17.51
CA THR A 267 3.12 -9.51 -18.01
C THR A 267 3.71 -8.88 -19.29
N GLY A 268 4.98 -9.12 -19.60
CA GLY A 268 5.75 -8.40 -20.63
C GLY A 268 5.22 -8.40 -22.08
N TYR A 269 4.00 -8.88 -22.32
CA TYR A 269 3.29 -8.84 -23.60
C TYR A 269 1.78 -8.71 -23.40
N ARG A 270 1.21 -7.48 -23.38
CA ARG A 270 -0.24 -7.18 -23.54
C ARG A 270 -1.22 -8.23 -22.95
N GLU A 271 -0.90 -8.78 -21.78
CA GLU A 271 -1.61 -9.90 -21.20
C GLU A 271 -1.85 -9.58 -19.72
N ARG A 272 -3.11 -9.72 -19.34
CA ARG A 272 -3.57 -9.57 -17.96
C ARG A 272 -3.70 -10.95 -17.37
N THR A 273 -3.08 -11.17 -16.22
CA THR A 273 -3.25 -12.43 -15.49
C THR A 273 -4.22 -12.21 -14.33
N LEU A 274 -5.32 -12.94 -14.33
CA LEU A 274 -6.30 -13.06 -13.26
C LEU A 274 -6.12 -14.44 -12.61
N ALA A 275 -5.56 -14.49 -11.40
CA ALA A 275 -5.41 -15.72 -10.63
C ALA A 275 -6.54 -15.84 -9.61
N ILE A 276 -7.23 -16.98 -9.54
CA ILE A 276 -8.37 -17.21 -8.66
C ILE A 276 -8.10 -18.47 -7.84
N THR A 277 -8.01 -18.35 -6.52
CA THR A 277 -8.05 -19.50 -5.60
C THR A 277 -9.48 -19.67 -5.08
N LEU A 278 -9.97 -20.91 -5.11
CA LEU A 278 -11.28 -21.30 -4.59
C LEU A 278 -11.16 -22.54 -3.73
N ASP A 279 -12.04 -22.63 -2.75
CA ASP A 279 -12.22 -23.73 -1.83
C ASP A 279 -12.69 -24.99 -2.60
N ASP A 280 -12.24 -26.18 -2.18
CA ASP A 280 -12.30 -27.44 -2.95
C ASP A 280 -13.71 -27.89 -3.41
N TYR A 281 -14.78 -27.33 -2.85
CA TYR A 281 -16.16 -27.70 -3.19
C TYR A 281 -16.77 -26.97 -4.40
N PHE A 282 -16.14 -25.92 -4.96
CA PHE A 282 -16.79 -24.99 -5.90
C PHE A 282 -16.30 -25.03 -7.36
N ALA A 283 -15.14 -25.65 -7.65
CA ALA A 283 -14.20 -25.04 -8.59
C ALA A 283 -14.20 -25.48 -10.08
N ARG A 284 -15.01 -26.44 -10.56
CA ARG A 284 -14.96 -26.83 -12.00
C ARG A 284 -16.21 -26.51 -12.81
N ASN A 285 -17.38 -27.03 -12.42
CA ASN A 285 -18.59 -26.90 -13.24
C ASN A 285 -19.24 -25.51 -13.15
N LEU A 286 -19.17 -24.87 -11.98
CA LEU A 286 -19.75 -23.55 -11.77
C LEU A 286 -18.95 -22.46 -12.50
N ILE A 287 -17.62 -22.54 -12.44
CA ILE A 287 -16.71 -21.57 -13.06
C ILE A 287 -16.85 -21.55 -14.58
N CYS A 288 -16.83 -22.71 -15.24
CA CYS A 288 -17.00 -22.77 -16.70
C CYS A 288 -18.36 -22.21 -17.14
N ASN A 289 -19.40 -22.44 -16.35
CA ASN A 289 -20.73 -21.86 -16.60
C ASN A 289 -20.73 -20.33 -16.37
N TYR A 290 -20.02 -19.83 -15.37
CA TYR A 290 -19.90 -18.39 -15.11
C TYR A 290 -19.04 -17.65 -16.15
N LEU A 291 -17.93 -18.26 -16.56
CA LEU A 291 -17.07 -17.73 -17.62
C LEU A 291 -17.81 -17.68 -18.97
N LYS A 292 -18.61 -18.70 -19.30
CA LYS A 292 -19.51 -18.66 -20.48
C LYS A 292 -20.50 -17.48 -20.42
N LYS A 293 -20.98 -17.10 -19.23
CA LYS A 293 -21.89 -15.95 -19.04
C LYS A 293 -21.20 -14.58 -19.20
N LEU A 294 -19.87 -14.50 -19.08
CA LEU A 294 -19.14 -13.24 -19.23
C LEU A 294 -19.00 -12.79 -20.70
N GLN A 295 -19.29 -13.66 -21.68
CA GLN A 295 -19.27 -13.36 -23.12
C GLN A 295 -18.00 -12.62 -23.60
N MET A 296 -16.85 -12.91 -22.99
CA MET A 296 -15.56 -12.28 -23.31
C MET A 296 -14.52 -13.34 -23.72
N PRO A 297 -13.54 -13.00 -24.58
CA PRO A 297 -12.45 -13.91 -24.91
C PRO A 297 -11.46 -14.02 -23.74
N PHE A 298 -11.32 -15.23 -23.18
CA PHE A 298 -10.36 -15.53 -22.11
C PHE A 298 -9.59 -16.84 -22.40
N THR A 299 -8.37 -16.93 -21.88
CA THR A 299 -7.61 -18.19 -21.83
C THR A 299 -7.66 -18.75 -20.40
N ILE A 300 -8.24 -19.94 -20.23
CA ILE A 300 -8.34 -20.61 -18.92
C ILE A 300 -7.13 -21.50 -18.69
N TRP A 301 -6.51 -21.38 -17.52
CA TRP A 301 -5.48 -22.28 -17.01
C TRP A 301 -5.96 -22.87 -15.67
N ILE A 302 -5.84 -24.18 -15.48
CA ILE A 302 -6.20 -24.86 -14.23
C ILE A 302 -4.92 -25.53 -13.72
N GLN A 303 -4.49 -25.19 -12.49
CA GLN A 303 -3.32 -25.77 -11.82
C GLN A 303 -3.77 -26.57 -10.59
#